data_AF-A0A645D9Q0-F1
#
_entry.id   AF-A0A645D9Q0-F1
#
_cell.length_a   1.000
_cell.length_b   1.000
_cell.length_c   1.000
_cell.angle_alpha   90.00
_cell.angle_beta   90.00
_cell.angle_gamma   90.00
#
_symmetry.space_group_name_H-M   'P 1'
#
loop_
_entity.id
_entity.type
_entity.pdbx_description
1 polymer ?
#
loop_
_entity_poly.entity_id
_entity_poly.type
_entity_poly.pdbx_seq_one_letter_code
_entity_poly.pdbx_strand_id
1 'polypeptide(L)' 'MKIAIVTGASSGLGREFARQLAAEFPEVEQFWLIARRKDKLENVAASLPRPALCLGLDL' A
#
# COMPACT_ATOMS: atom_id res chain seq x y z
N MET A 1 -4.65 13.57 -9.31
CA MET A 1 -3.98 12.96 -8.15
C MET A 1 -4.98 12.17 -7.31
N LYS A 2 -5.22 10.89 -7.68
CA LYS A 2 -6.00 9.95 -6.88
C LYS A 2 -5.06 9.11 -5.99
N ILE A 3 -5.38 9.02 -4.70
CA ILE A 3 -4.60 8.29 -3.70
C ILE A 3 -5.44 7.15 -3.14
N ALA A 4 -4.90 5.93 -3.12
CA ALA A 4 -5.50 4.80 -2.43
C ALA A 4 -4.87 4.62 -1.04
N ILE A 5 -5.68 4.59 0.01
CA ILE A 5 -5.24 4.32 1.38
C ILE A 5 -5.57 2.87 1.73
N VAL A 6 -4.57 2.12 2.19
CA VAL A 6 -4.73 0.72 2.59
C VAL A 6 -4.22 0.54 4.01
N THR A 7 -5.13 0.23 4.94
CA THR A 7 -4.78 -0.12 6.33
C THR A 7 -4.53 -1.64 6.44
N GLY A 8 -3.73 -2.06 7.41
CA GLY A 8 -3.32 -3.47 7.52
C GLY A 8 -2.44 -3.94 6.35
N ALA A 9 -1.84 -3.02 5.59
CA ALA A 9 -1.17 -3.31 4.32
C ALA A 9 0.11 -4.16 4.44
N SER A 10 0.65 -4.35 5.63
CA SER A 10 1.93 -5.06 5.84
C SER A 10 1.92 -6.56 5.50
N SER A 11 0.75 -7.21 5.39
CA SER A 11 0.65 -8.65 5.15
C SER A 11 -0.76 -9.09 4.74
N GLY A 12 -0.91 -10.36 4.37
CA GLY A 12 -2.21 -10.99 4.15
C GLY A 12 -3.05 -10.26 3.09
N LEU A 13 -4.34 -10.08 3.38
CA LEU A 13 -5.30 -9.43 2.49
C LEU A 13 -4.94 -7.97 2.19
N GLY A 14 -4.51 -7.18 3.17
CA GLY A 14 -4.16 -5.77 2.94
C GLY A 14 -3.04 -5.61 1.90
N ARG A 15 -2.03 -6.49 1.94
CA ARG A 15 -0.98 -6.53 0.92
C ARG A 15 -1.53 -6.86 -0.46
N GLU A 16 -2.39 -7.87 -0.54
CA GLU A 16 -2.95 -8.30 -1.82
C GLU A 16 -3.91 -7.26 -2.41
N PHE A 17 -4.71 -6.60 -1.56
CA PHE A 17 -5.53 -5.46 -1.95
C PHE A 17 -4.69 -4.33 -2.55
N ALA A 18 -3.55 -3.97 -1.95
CA ALA A 18 -2.69 -2.94 -2.52
C ALA A 18 -2.22 -3.30 -3.95
N ARG A 19 -1.91 -4.57 -4.19
CA ARG A 19 -1.49 -5.06 -5.52
C ARG A 19 -2.62 -5.08 -6.52
N GLN A 20 -3.78 -5.60 -6.15
CA GLN A 20 -4.96 -5.62 -7.03
C GLN A 20 -5.45 -4.22 -7.33
N LEU A 21 -5.45 -3.31 -6.34
CA LEU A 21 -5.76 -1.91 -6.58
C LEU A 21 -4.80 -1.28 -7.59
N ALA A 22 -3.51 -1.62 -7.53
CA ALA A 22 -2.54 -1.12 -8.51
C ALA A 22 -2.73 -1.75 -9.90
N ALA A 23 -3.23 -2.97 -10.01
CA ALA A 23 -3.47 -3.64 -11.29
C ALA A 23 -4.77 -3.17 -11.96
N GLU A 24 -5.86 -3.11 -11.19
CA GLU A 24 -7.22 -2.90 -11.71
C GLU A 24 -7.60 -1.42 -11.82
N PHE A 25 -6.97 -0.53 -11.04
CA PHE A 25 -7.30 0.90 -11.02
C PHE A 25 -6.11 1.74 -11.48
N PRO A 26 -5.88 1.83 -12.80
CA PRO A 26 -4.72 2.52 -13.32
C PRO A 26 -4.70 4.02 -12.99
N GLU A 27 -5.85 4.60 -12.69
CA GLU A 27 -6.03 5.99 -12.27
C GLU A 27 -5.52 6.31 -10.86
N VAL A 28 -5.25 5.29 -10.03
CA VAL A 28 -4.59 5.50 -8.74
C VAL A 28 -3.15 5.89 -9.02
N GLU A 29 -2.73 7.06 -8.58
CA GLU A 29 -1.39 7.58 -8.88
C GLU A 29 -0.42 7.34 -7.72
N GLN A 30 -0.94 7.12 -6.51
CA GLN A 30 -0.15 6.94 -5.30
C GLN A 30 -0.86 6.06 -4.26
N PHE A 31 -0.08 5.26 -3.53
CA PHE A 31 -0.56 4.43 -2.42
C PHE A 31 -0.11 4.97 -1.07
N TRP A 32 -0.99 4.97 -0.07
CA TRP A 32 -0.63 5.20 1.32
C TRP A 32 -0.86 3.90 2.09
N LEU A 33 0.24 3.24 2.45
CA LEU A 33 0.23 1.94 3.11
C LEU A 33 0.40 2.14 4.61
N ILE A 34 -0.55 1.66 5.40
CA ILE A 34 -0.58 1.89 6.85
C ILE A 34 -0.62 0.56 7.61
N ALA A 35 0.34 0.36 8.52
CA ALA A 35 0.39 -0.74 9.48
C ALA A 35 1.51 -0.50 10.51
N ARG A 36 1.53 -1.26 11.60
CA ARG A 36 2.55 -1.13 12.67
C ARG A 36 4.00 -1.45 12.23
N ARG A 37 4.18 -2.36 11.26
CA ARG A 37 5.51 -2.86 10.85
C ARG A 37 5.98 -2.18 9.57
N LYS A 38 6.77 -1.12 9.71
CA LYS A 38 7.20 -0.26 8.59
C LYS A 38 8.10 -0.97 7.58
N ASP A 39 9.01 -1.83 8.05
CA ASP A 39 9.85 -2.71 7.23
C ASP A 39 9.02 -3.56 6.26
N LYS A 40 7.89 -4.10 6.74
CA LYS A 40 6.99 -4.88 5.90
C LYS A 40 6.20 -4.03 4.93
N LEU A 41 5.85 -2.79 5.29
CA LEU A 41 5.20 -1.85 4.37
C LEU A 41 6.14 -1.50 3.20
N GLU A 42 7.42 -1.26 3.49
CA GLU A 42 8.43 -0.95 2.47
C GLU A 42 8.60 -2.11 1.47
N ASN A 43 8.54 -3.36 1.95
CA ASN A 43 8.53 -4.54 1.07
C ASN A 43 7.28 -4.60 0.17
N VAL A 44 6.12 -4.16 0.66
CA VAL A 44 4.90 -4.09 -0.17
C VAL A 44 5.01 -2.96 -1.18
N ALA A 45 5.46 -1.78 -0.76
CA ALA A 45 5.71 -0.62 -1.62
C ALA A 45 6.63 -0.96 -2.79
N ALA A 46 7.73 -1.68 -2.53
CA ALA A 46 8.67 -2.12 -3.57
C ALA A 46 8.04 -3.09 -4.60
N SER A 47 6.91 -3.72 -4.28
CA SER A 47 6.16 -4.59 -5.20
C SER A 47 5.09 -3.88 -6.03
N LEU A 48 4.86 -2.59 -5.79
CA LEU A 48 3.84 -1.81 -6.50
C LEU A 48 4.46 -1.07 -7.69
N PRO A 49 3.73 -0.95 -8.82
CA PRO A 49 4.20 -0.21 -10.00
C PRO A 49 4.12 1.32 -9.83
N ARG A 50 3.74 1.81 -8.65
CA ARG A 50 3.41 3.20 -8.35
C ARG A 50 4.02 3.63 -7.03
N PRO A 51 4.29 4.94 -6.83
CA PRO A 51 4.82 5.45 -5.57
C PRO A 51 3.93 5.08 -4.39
N ALA A 52 4.56 4.73 -3.28
CA ALA A 52 3.87 4.41 -2.04
C ALA A 52 4.51 5.13 -0.84
N LEU A 53 3.68 5.77 -0.02
CA LEU A 53 4.05 6.31 1.28
C LEU A 53 3.82 5.23 2.35
N CYS A 54 4.85 4.88 3.11
CA CYS A 54 4.78 3.89 4.18
C CYS A 54 4.63 4.56 5.54
N LEU A 55 3.45 4.39 6.17
CA LEU A 55 3.10 4.96 7.47
C LEU A 55 3.07 3.86 8.54
N GLY A 56 4.12 3.85 9.37
CA GLY A 56 4.23 2.98 10.54
C GLY A 56 3.34 3.49 11.68
N LEU A 57 2.04 3.23 11.63
CA LEU A 57 1.05 3.72 12.60
C LEU A 57 0.33 2.57 13.30
N ASP A 58 -0.10 2.83 14.53
CA ASP A 58 -1.05 2.02 15.29
C ASP A 58 -2.41 2.73 15.21
N LEU A 59 -3.35 2.17 14.44
CA LEU A 59 -4.66 2.75 14.13
C LEU A 59 -5.77 2.03 14.90
#